data_AF-A0A970TBX6-F1
#
_entry.id   AF-A0A970TBX6-F1
#
_cell.length_a   1.000
_cell.length_b   1.000
_cell.length_c   1.000
_cell.angle_alpha   90.00
_cell.angle_beta   90.00
_cell.angle_gamma   90.00
#
_symmetry.space_group_name_H-M   'P 1'
#
loop_
_entity.id
_entity.type
_entity.pdbx_description
1 polymer ?
#
loop_
_entity_poly.entity_id
_entity_poly.type
_entity_poly.pdbx_seq_one_letter_code
_entity_poly.pdbx_strand_id
1 'polypeptide(L)'
;MSPDKRIPKFSSEDEEREFWDTHDPDGYEWEVADDLRFDLPEKKKRVTIRLEPSLIAQLKELSAEVEIPYQTLTRLLIRRGLRQVERERAQRAHNEGTAEPAESAATR
;
A
#
# COMPACT_ATOMS: atom_id res chain seq x y z
N MET A 1 11.50 -8.69 49.86
CA MET A 1 11.66 -7.48 49.05
C MET A 1 12.78 -7.72 48.06
N SER A 2 12.45 -8.05 46.80
CA SER A 2 13.45 -8.07 45.73
C SER A 2 13.58 -6.64 45.18
N PRO A 3 14.79 -6.16 44.86
CA PRO A 3 15.01 -4.75 44.56
C PRO A 3 14.37 -4.38 43.22
N ASP A 4 13.71 -3.22 43.18
CA ASP A 4 13.18 -2.58 41.97
C ASP A 4 14.31 -2.41 40.94
N LYS A 5 14.38 -3.29 39.93
CA LYS A 5 15.35 -3.20 38.83
C LYS A 5 14.74 -2.34 37.72
N ARG A 6 14.92 -1.02 37.85
CA ARG A 6 14.59 -0.07 36.78
C ARG A 6 15.66 -0.12 35.69
N ILE A 7 15.25 0.04 34.43
CA ILE A 7 16.17 0.09 33.28
C ILE A 7 17.09 1.31 33.43
N PRO A 8 18.42 1.15 33.30
CA PRO A 8 19.35 2.29 33.30
C PRO A 8 19.07 3.24 32.15
N LYS A 9 19.34 4.54 32.34
CA LYS A 9 19.30 5.51 31.23
C LYS A 9 20.60 5.39 30.43
N PHE A 10 20.53 4.81 29.23
CA PHE A 10 21.68 4.74 28.32
C PHE A 10 21.86 6.04 27.55
N SER A 11 23.10 6.43 27.31
CA SER A 11 23.41 7.64 26.54
C SER A 11 23.58 7.37 25.04
N SER A 12 23.70 6.09 24.66
CA SER A 12 23.86 5.63 23.27
C SER A 12 23.23 4.24 23.09
N GLU A 13 22.77 3.94 21.87
CA GLU A 13 22.24 2.62 21.48
C GLU A 13 23.30 1.50 21.59
N ASP A 14 24.57 1.83 21.42
CA ASP A 14 25.68 0.85 21.54
C ASP A 14 25.87 0.37 22.99
N GLU A 15 25.69 1.28 23.95
CA GLU A 15 25.79 1.00 25.40
C GLU A 15 24.60 0.13 25.87
N GLU A 16 23.42 0.41 25.34
CA GLU A 16 22.22 -0.39 25.58
C GLU A 16 22.40 -1.83 25.07
N ARG A 17 22.98 -1.99 23.88
CA ARG A 17 23.23 -3.31 23.29
C ARG A 17 24.19 -4.15 24.13
N GLU A 18 25.30 -3.58 24.56
CA GLU A 18 26.29 -4.28 25.40
C GLU A 18 25.70 -4.67 26.76
N PHE A 19 24.86 -3.81 27.32
CA PHE A 19 24.13 -4.11 28.55
C PHE A 19 23.18 -5.30 28.38
N TRP A 20 22.36 -5.32 27.32
CA TRP A 20 21.42 -6.42 27.05
C TRP A 20 22.08 -7.72 26.60
N ASP A 21 23.30 -7.66 26.05
CA ASP A 21 24.07 -8.86 25.72
C ASP A 21 24.53 -9.61 26.98
N THR A 22 24.63 -8.90 28.12
CA THR A 22 25.12 -9.44 29.39
C THR A 22 24.02 -9.63 30.45
N HIS A 23 22.84 -9.01 30.28
CA HIS A 23 21.77 -9.00 31.30
C HIS A 23 20.48 -9.66 30.81
N ASP A 24 19.88 -10.48 31.68
CA ASP A 24 18.60 -11.15 31.41
C ASP A 24 17.41 -10.15 31.50
N PRO A 25 16.60 -10.01 30.43
CA PRO A 25 15.51 -9.04 30.37
C PRO A 25 14.31 -9.36 31.27
N ASP A 26 14.18 -10.59 31.77
CA ASP A 26 13.02 -11.04 32.55
C ASP A 26 12.90 -10.37 33.93
N GLY A 27 13.96 -9.68 34.38
CA GLY A 27 14.02 -9.03 35.70
C GLY A 27 13.80 -7.51 35.70
N TYR A 28 13.57 -6.88 34.55
CA TYR A 28 13.46 -5.42 34.44
C TYR A 28 12.00 -4.97 34.26
N GLU A 29 11.61 -3.88 34.91
CA GLU A 29 10.31 -3.24 34.70
C GLU A 29 10.35 -2.42 33.39
N TRP A 30 9.55 -2.84 32.41
CA TRP A 30 9.44 -2.19 31.11
C TRP A 30 8.51 -0.98 31.21
N GLU A 31 8.98 0.21 30.86
CA GLU A 31 8.08 1.32 30.52
C GLU A 31 7.58 1.09 29.09
N VAL A 32 6.27 0.89 28.94
CA VAL A 32 5.64 0.75 27.62
C VAL A 32 5.88 2.07 26.88
N ALA A 33 6.55 2.02 25.73
CA ALA A 33 6.69 3.20 24.88
C ALA A 33 5.30 3.72 24.48
N ASP A 34 4.89 4.84 25.05
CA ASP A 34 3.53 5.40 24.93
C ASP A 34 3.18 5.90 23.52
N ASP A 35 4.14 5.98 22.59
CA ASP A 35 3.92 6.61 21.28
C ASP A 35 4.50 5.83 20.09
N LEU A 36 4.14 4.55 19.99
CA LEU A 36 4.28 3.80 18.75
C LEU A 36 3.21 4.24 17.74
N ARG A 37 3.51 5.30 16.98
CA ARG A 37 2.63 5.78 15.93
C ARG A 37 2.82 4.96 14.65
N PHE A 38 2.00 3.93 14.47
CA PHE A 38 1.96 3.15 13.23
C PHE A 38 1.22 3.93 12.14
N ASP A 39 1.92 4.34 11.08
CA ASP A 39 1.31 4.90 9.88
C ASP A 39 0.71 3.74 9.04
N LEU A 40 -0.45 3.25 9.49
CA LEU A 40 -1.12 2.11 8.86
C LEU A 40 -1.86 2.57 7.61
N PRO A 41 -1.66 1.91 6.46
CA PRO A 41 -2.40 2.26 5.24
C PRO A 41 -3.91 2.09 5.46
N GLU A 42 -4.68 2.93 4.77
CA GLU A 42 -6.14 2.91 4.85
C GLU A 42 -6.68 1.49 4.59
N LYS A 43 -7.56 1.01 5.46
CA LYS A 43 -8.09 -0.35 5.37
C LYS A 43 -8.89 -0.52 4.08
N LYS A 44 -8.67 -1.65 3.39
CA LYS A 44 -9.43 -2.02 2.18
C LYS A 44 -10.93 -2.11 2.50
N LYS A 45 -11.76 -1.43 1.72
CA LYS A 45 -13.23 -1.49 1.85
C LYS A 45 -13.79 -2.64 1.03
N ARG A 46 -14.77 -3.38 1.58
CA ARG A 46 -15.48 -4.45 0.85
C ARG A 46 -16.47 -3.83 -0.13
N VAL A 47 -16.48 -4.31 -1.36
CA VAL A 47 -17.45 -3.94 -2.39
C VAL A 47 -18.06 -5.21 -2.98
N THR A 48 -19.34 -5.17 -3.32
CA THR A 48 -20.02 -6.28 -4.01
C THR A 48 -20.20 -5.91 -5.47
N ILE A 49 -19.65 -6.73 -6.36
CA ILE A 49 -19.78 -6.57 -7.81
C ILE A 49 -20.37 -7.84 -8.41
N ARG A 50 -21.22 -7.70 -9.43
CA ARG A 50 -21.75 -8.83 -10.20
C ARG A 50 -20.81 -9.09 -11.37
N LEU A 51 -20.44 -10.35 -11.56
CA LEU A 51 -19.58 -10.82 -12.64
C LEU A 51 -20.19 -12.08 -13.25
N GLU A 52 -19.95 -12.31 -14.53
CA GLU A 52 -20.36 -13.53 -15.20
C GLU A 52 -19.64 -14.75 -14.59
N PRO A 53 -20.30 -15.91 -14.47
CA PRO A 53 -19.68 -17.11 -13.91
C PRO A 53 -18.41 -17.55 -14.68
N SER A 54 -18.41 -17.39 -16.00
CA SER A 54 -17.26 -17.70 -16.86
C SER A 54 -16.05 -16.81 -16.58
N LEU A 55 -16.27 -15.53 -16.24
CA LEU A 55 -15.20 -14.62 -15.89
C LEU A 55 -14.60 -14.96 -14.52
N ILE A 56 -15.44 -15.34 -13.56
CA ILE A 56 -14.97 -15.80 -12.24
C ILE A 56 -14.11 -17.06 -12.39
N ALA A 57 -14.51 -17.99 -13.26
CA ALA A 57 -13.73 -19.21 -13.54
C ALA A 57 -12.35 -18.87 -14.12
N GLN A 58 -12.30 -18.03 -15.17
CA GLN A 58 -11.05 -17.57 -15.78
C GLN A 58 -10.13 -16.86 -14.79
N LEU A 59 -10.68 -15.99 -13.92
CA LEU A 59 -9.89 -15.32 -12.89
C LEU A 59 -9.27 -16.30 -11.90
N LYS A 60 -9.96 -17.40 -11.56
CA LYS A 60 -9.42 -18.42 -10.66
C LYS A 60 -8.31 -19.24 -11.31
N GLU A 61 -8.51 -19.65 -12.56
CA GLU A 61 -7.53 -20.39 -13.35
C GLU A 61 -6.23 -19.58 -13.50
N LEU A 62 -6.34 -18.34 -14.00
CA LEU A 62 -5.19 -17.44 -14.12
C LEU A 62 -4.51 -17.19 -12.78
N SER A 63 -5.28 -17.07 -11.69
CA SER A 63 -4.69 -16.85 -10.36
C SER A 63 -3.87 -18.04 -9.86
N ALA A 64 -4.24 -19.26 -10.26
CA ALA A 64 -3.48 -20.46 -9.97
C ALA A 64 -2.19 -20.51 -10.80
N GLU A 65 -2.25 -20.16 -12.09
CA GLU A 65 -1.08 -20.10 -12.97
C GLU A 65 -0.01 -19.11 -12.49
N VAL A 66 -0.44 -17.93 -12.01
CA VAL A 66 0.47 -16.89 -11.52
C VAL A 66 0.71 -16.94 -10.00
N GLU A 67 0.26 -18.00 -9.34
CA GLU A 67 0.46 -18.28 -7.90
C GLU A 67 0.08 -17.13 -6.95
N ILE A 68 -0.99 -16.39 -7.27
CA ILE A 68 -1.52 -15.33 -6.39
C ILE A 68 -3.00 -15.55 -6.09
N PRO A 69 -3.51 -15.09 -4.93
CA PRO A 69 -4.94 -15.22 -4.64
C PRO A 69 -5.80 -14.51 -5.69
N TYR A 70 -6.92 -15.12 -6.11
CA TYR A 70 -7.81 -14.55 -7.14
C TYR A 70 -8.26 -13.12 -6.82
N GLN A 71 -8.50 -12.79 -5.55
CA GLN A 71 -8.85 -11.43 -5.12
C GLN A 71 -7.71 -10.43 -5.35
N THR A 72 -6.47 -10.88 -5.18
CA THR A 72 -5.27 -10.07 -5.47
C THR A 72 -5.14 -9.82 -6.97
N LEU A 73 -5.26 -10.87 -7.79
CA LEU A 73 -5.25 -10.74 -9.25
C LEU A 73 -6.35 -9.78 -9.72
N THR A 74 -7.58 -9.96 -9.23
CA THR A 74 -8.73 -9.12 -9.56
C THR A 74 -8.44 -7.64 -9.29
N ARG A 75 -7.88 -7.31 -8.12
CA ARG A 75 -7.50 -5.92 -7.79
C ARG A 75 -6.44 -5.37 -8.72
N LEU A 76 -5.44 -6.18 -9.10
CA LEU A 76 -4.38 -5.75 -10.02
C LEU A 76 -4.96 -5.43 -11.41
N LEU A 77 -5.86 -6.27 -11.91
CA LEU A 77 -6.55 -6.06 -13.19
C LEU A 77 -7.42 -4.80 -13.16
N ILE A 78 -8.20 -4.57 -12.10
CA ILE A 78 -9.00 -3.35 -11.93
C ILE A 78 -8.10 -2.11 -11.94
N ARG A 79 -6.99 -2.12 -11.19
CA ARG A 79 -6.03 -1.01 -11.18
C ARG A 79 -5.40 -0.76 -12.55
N ARG A 80 -5.11 -1.82 -13.30
CA ARG A 80 -4.58 -1.72 -14.67
C ARG A 80 -5.61 -1.08 -15.60
N GLY A 81 -6.87 -1.54 -15.55
CA GLY A 81 -7.97 -0.97 -16.33
C GLY A 81 -8.19 0.51 -16.04
N LEU A 82 -8.16 0.90 -14.75
CA LEU A 82 -8.31 2.31 -14.37
C LEU A 82 -7.21 3.19 -14.98
N ARG A 83 -5.94 2.79 -14.85
CA ARG A 83 -4.81 3.52 -15.45
C ARG A 83 -4.92 3.62 -16.97
N GLN A 84 -5.42 2.58 -17.62
CA GLN A 84 -5.62 2.61 -19.07
C GLN A 84 -6.68 3.63 -19.45
N VAL A 85 -7.84 3.64 -18.77
CA VAL A 85 -8.90 4.62 -19.00
C VAL A 85 -8.42 6.05 -18.77
N GLU A 86 -7.63 6.29 -17.73
CA GLU A 86 -7.04 7.61 -17.45
C GLU A 86 -6.11 8.07 -18.58
N ARG A 87 -5.24 7.17 -19.08
CA ARG A 87 -4.35 7.46 -20.21
C ARG A 87 -5.12 7.79 -21.48
N GLU A 88 -6.16 7.01 -21.79
CA GLU A 88 -7.00 7.24 -22.97
C GLU A 88 -7.72 8.60 -22.88
N ARG A 89 -8.22 8.97 -21.70
CA ARG A 89 -8.83 10.29 -21.47
C ARG A 89 -7.83 11.42 -21.62
N ALA A 90 -6.63 11.28 -21.08
CA ALA A 90 -5.57 12.27 -21.22
C ALA A 90 -5.16 12.45 -22.70
N GLN A 91 -5.07 11.36 -23.46
CA GLN A 91 -4.77 11.41 -24.89
C GLN A 91 -5.89 12.09 -25.70
N ARG A 92 -7.16 11.80 -25.38
CA ARG A 92 -8.30 12.47 -26.05
C ARG A 92 -8.31 13.97 -25.76
N ALA A 93 -8.13 14.36 -24.50
CA ALA A 93 -8.04 15.78 -24.14
C ALA A 93 -6.87 16.49 -24.83
N HIS A 94 -5.72 15.80 -25.00
CA HIS A 94 -4.58 16.34 -25.74
C HIS A 94 -4.91 16.51 -27.24
N ASN A 95 -5.55 15.51 -27.86
CA ASN A 95 -5.92 15.53 -29.27
C ASN A 95 -7.03 16.55 -29.58
N GLU A 96 -7.99 16.72 -28.69
CA GLU A 96 -9.08 17.70 -28.81
C GLU A 96 -8.57 19.14 -28.59
N GLY A 97 -7.58 19.34 -27.70
CA GLY A 97 -6.92 20.64 -27.51
C GLY A 97 -5.97 21.04 -28.64
N THR A 98 -5.57 20.09 -29.50
CA THR A 98 -4.77 20.38 -30.72
C THR A 98 -5.62 20.57 -31.97
N ALA A 99 -6.94 20.33 -31.90
CA ALA A 99 -7.84 20.37 -33.03
C ALA A 99 -8.96 21.42 -32.85
N GLU A 100 -8.62 22.72 -32.77
CA GLU A 100 -9.27 23.82 -33.53
C GLU A 100 -8.85 25.24 -33.06
N PRO A 101 -8.81 26.27 -33.95
CA PRO A 101 -8.97 26.20 -35.41
C PRO A 101 -7.84 26.89 -36.20
N ALA A 102 -7.43 26.23 -37.29
CA ALA A 102 -6.70 26.85 -38.41
C ALA A 102 -7.66 27.46 -39.48
N GLU A 103 -8.91 27.76 -39.09
CA GLU A 103 -9.96 28.27 -40.01
C GLU A 103 -10.37 29.73 -39.77
N SER A 104 -9.52 30.58 -39.19
CA SER A 104 -9.81 32.03 -39.09
C SER A 104 -8.95 32.94 -39.99
N ALA A 105 -8.18 32.38 -40.95
CA ALA A 105 -7.29 33.18 -41.81
C ALA A 105 -7.76 33.31 -43.27
N ALA A 106 -9.00 32.94 -43.59
CA ALA A 106 -9.54 33.04 -44.94
C ALA A 106 -10.96 33.62 -44.96
N THR A 107 -11.10 34.88 -44.56
CA THR A 107 -12.20 35.71 -45.07
C THR A 107 -11.65 37.06 -45.48
N ARG A 108 -11.80 37.31 -46.77
CA ARG A 108 -11.51 38.53 -47.52
C ARG A 108 -12.62 39.56 -47.32
#